data_AF-A0A1F6N332-F1
#
_entry.id   AF-A0A1F6N332-F1
#
_cell.length_a   1.000
_cell.length_b   1.000
_cell.length_c   1.000
_cell.angle_alpha   90.00
_cell.angle_beta   90.00
_cell.angle_gamma   90.00
#
_symmetry.space_group_name_H-M   'P 1'
#
loop_
_entity.id
_entity.type
_entity.pdbx_description
1 polymer ?
#
loop_
_entity_poly.entity_id
_entity_poly.type
_entity_poly.pdbx_seq_one_letter_code
_entity_poly.pdbx_strand_id
1 'polypeptide(L)'
;MSFGLPKKQSWFLIGIIFLSFLITPTIVWGLQIASTDAKSAAEKNKSDPEETTITAQKQKLETETNAVFNQINTTDASILIGRLINGAMGILGSLALVMFVYGGFLWMTAAGEEAKSEKARTVVLWATLGIAVIFASYAILKLVFEAFI
;
A
#
# COMPACT_ATOMS: atom_id res chain seq x y z
N MET A 1 -31.85 -25.26 -10.36
CA MET A 1 -30.92 -26.36 -10.01
C MET A 1 -29.80 -25.78 -9.17
N SER A 2 -29.79 -26.09 -7.87
CA SER A 2 -28.79 -25.61 -6.91
C SER A 2 -27.50 -26.40 -7.11
N PHE A 3 -26.45 -25.76 -7.63
CA PHE A 3 -25.15 -26.39 -7.88
C PHE A 3 -24.41 -26.55 -6.54
N GLY A 4 -24.81 -27.55 -5.77
CA GLY A 4 -24.18 -27.94 -4.51
C GLY A 4 -22.83 -28.59 -4.78
N LEU A 5 -21.77 -27.79 -4.77
CA LEU A 5 -20.41 -28.30 -4.86
C LEU A 5 -20.05 -29.11 -3.60
N PRO A 6 -19.38 -30.26 -3.73
CA PRO A 6 -19.06 -31.13 -2.60
C PRO A 6 -18.12 -30.41 -1.62
N LYS A 7 -18.41 -30.48 -0.30
CA LYS A 7 -17.69 -29.76 0.78
C LYS A 7 -16.16 -29.87 0.75
N LYS A 8 -15.59 -30.94 0.18
CA LYS A 8 -14.13 -31.12 0.04
C LYS A 8 -13.54 -30.31 -1.12
N GLN A 9 -14.33 -29.94 -2.12
CA GLN A 9 -13.89 -29.18 -3.31
C GLN A 9 -13.94 -27.66 -3.10
N SER A 10 -14.80 -27.17 -2.19
CA SER A 10 -14.83 -25.75 -1.79
C SER A 10 -13.52 -25.29 -1.14
N TRP A 11 -12.84 -26.17 -0.40
CA TRP A 11 -11.53 -25.86 0.20
C TRP A 11 -10.42 -25.72 -0.84
N PHE A 12 -10.54 -26.43 -1.97
CA PHE A 12 -9.59 -26.37 -3.08
C PHE A 12 -9.77 -25.10 -3.92
N LEU A 13 -11.02 -24.64 -4.13
CA LEU A 13 -11.33 -23.41 -4.87
C LEU A 13 -10.87 -22.15 -4.12
N ILE A 14 -10.97 -22.12 -2.79
CA ILE A 14 -10.45 -21.02 -1.96
C ILE A 14 -8.91 -20.96 -2.04
N GLY A 15 -8.23 -22.10 -2.12
CA GLY A 15 -6.77 -22.16 -2.32
C GLY A 15 -6.31 -21.63 -3.68
N ILE A 16 -7.07 -21.87 -4.75
CA ILE A 16 -6.76 -21.38 -6.11
C ILE A 16 -6.93 -19.85 -6.22
N ILE A 17 -7.92 -19.29 -5.54
CA ILE A 17 -8.14 -17.83 -5.48
C ILE A 17 -6.98 -17.15 -4.74
N PHE A 18 -6.45 -17.78 -3.68
CA PHE A 18 -5.31 -17.27 -2.93
C PHE A 18 -3.98 -17.36 -3.70
N LEU A 19 -3.78 -18.43 -4.51
CA LEU A 19 -2.59 -18.58 -5.37
C LEU A 19 -2.58 -17.59 -6.54
N SER A 20 -3.76 -17.21 -7.04
CA SER A 20 -3.90 -16.23 -8.14
C SER A 20 -3.60 -14.79 -7.69
N PHE A 21 -3.82 -14.47 -6.41
CA PHE A 21 -3.55 -13.15 -5.83
C PHE A 21 -2.03 -12.87 -5.63
N LEU A 22 -1.21 -13.92 -5.64
CA LEU A 22 0.25 -13.82 -5.53
C LEU A 22 0.97 -13.60 -6.87
N ILE A 23 0.34 -13.95 -8.00
CA ILE A 23 0.96 -13.92 -9.33
C ILE A 23 0.55 -12.64 -10.11
N THR A 24 -0.69 -12.18 -9.92
CA THR A 24 -1.25 -11.03 -10.66
C THR A 24 -0.53 -9.68 -10.48
N PRO A 25 0.07 -9.31 -9.32
CA PRO A 25 0.74 -8.02 -9.22
C PRO A 25 2.07 -7.91 -10.00
N THR A 26 2.57 -8.98 -10.63
CA THR A 26 3.84 -8.94 -11.38
C THR A 26 3.68 -8.52 -12.85
N ILE A 27 2.54 -8.79 -13.47
CA ILE A 27 2.35 -8.57 -14.92
C ILE A 27 1.99 -7.10 -15.22
N VAL A 28 1.30 -6.43 -14.30
CA VAL A 28 0.87 -5.02 -14.49
C VAL A 28 2.05 -4.05 -14.41
N TRP A 29 3.11 -4.39 -13.67
CA TRP A 29 4.31 -3.55 -13.53
C TRP A 29 5.38 -3.81 -14.61
N GLY A 30 5.29 -4.94 -15.32
CA GLY A 30 6.28 -5.35 -16.33
C GLY A 30 6.05 -4.82 -17.75
N LEU A 31 4.87 -4.26 -18.06
CA LEU A 31 4.55 -3.83 -19.44
C LEU A 31 4.65 -2.31 -19.68
N GLN A 32 4.91 -1.50 -18.65
CA GLN A 32 4.98 -0.05 -18.76
C GLN A 32 6.42 0.48 -18.67
N ILE A 33 7.34 -0.04 -19.49
CA ILE A 33 8.71 0.50 -19.64
C ILE A 33 9.19 0.60 -21.11
N ALA A 34 8.29 0.55 -22.10
CA ALA A 34 8.73 0.45 -23.51
C ALA A 34 8.12 1.45 -24.52
N SER A 35 7.40 2.50 -24.12
CA SER A 35 6.85 3.45 -25.13
C SER A 35 6.94 4.94 -24.80
N THR A 36 7.52 5.34 -23.68
CA THR A 36 7.64 6.76 -23.31
C THR A 36 8.91 7.46 -23.82
N ASP A 37 9.68 6.87 -24.72
CA ASP A 37 10.95 7.46 -25.20
C ASP A 37 11.07 7.63 -26.73
N ALA A 38 10.05 7.33 -27.54
CA ALA A 38 10.19 7.36 -29.00
C ALA A 38 9.51 8.54 -29.73
N LYS A 39 8.84 9.47 -29.02
CA LYS A 39 8.06 10.56 -29.67
C LYS A 39 8.48 11.99 -29.29
N SER A 40 9.73 12.20 -28.87
CA SER A 40 10.28 13.55 -28.61
C SER A 40 11.48 13.93 -29.48
N ALA A 41 11.85 13.11 -30.47
CA ALA A 41 12.98 13.39 -31.36
C ALA A 41 12.61 14.11 -32.68
N ALA A 42 11.40 14.66 -32.82
CA ALA A 42 10.93 15.22 -34.08
C ALA A 42 10.30 16.63 -33.94
N GLU A 43 11.04 17.61 -33.42
CA GLU A 43 10.74 19.02 -33.72
C GLU A 43 12.05 19.81 -33.71
N LYS A 44 12.74 19.72 -34.85
CA LYS A 44 13.94 20.46 -35.18
C LYS A 44 13.57 21.91 -35.47
N ASN A 45 14.47 22.83 -35.08
CA ASN A 45 14.86 24.05 -35.79
C ASN A 45 14.37 25.39 -35.20
N LYS A 46 15.34 26.20 -34.73
CA LYS A 46 15.84 27.41 -35.43
C LYS A 46 15.93 28.65 -34.54
N SER A 47 17.15 28.98 -34.10
CA SER A 47 17.75 30.34 -34.15
C SER A 47 18.93 30.45 -33.20
N ASP A 48 20.14 30.54 -33.74
CA ASP A 48 21.27 31.27 -33.14
C ASP A 48 21.22 32.68 -33.81
N PRO A 49 21.49 33.81 -33.12
CA PRO A 49 22.84 34.10 -32.62
C PRO A 49 22.93 34.84 -31.26
N GLU A 50 24.06 34.64 -30.61
CA GLU A 50 24.85 35.61 -29.82
C GLU A 50 24.27 36.30 -28.56
N GLU A 51 24.95 35.99 -27.45
CA GLU A 51 25.35 36.91 -26.36
C GLU A 51 24.35 37.25 -25.24
N THR A 52 24.12 36.34 -24.28
CA THR A 52 23.80 36.71 -22.87
C THR A 52 24.08 35.57 -21.85
N THR A 53 25.26 34.97 -21.91
CA THR A 53 25.53 33.64 -21.30
C THR A 53 26.04 33.65 -19.86
N ILE A 54 26.12 34.74 -19.08
CA ILE A 54 26.74 34.65 -17.74
C ILE A 54 26.08 35.57 -16.70
N THR A 55 24.79 35.38 -16.37
CA THR A 55 24.26 35.88 -15.08
C THR A 55 22.94 35.21 -14.64
N ALA A 56 22.12 34.72 -15.58
CA ALA A 56 20.90 33.99 -15.25
C ALA A 56 21.11 32.47 -14.97
N GLN A 57 22.27 31.91 -15.34
CA GLN A 57 22.49 30.46 -15.25
C GLN A 57 23.01 29.99 -13.88
N LYS A 58 23.59 30.87 -13.04
CA LYS A 58 24.10 30.46 -11.72
C LYS A 58 22.97 30.22 -10.70
N GLN A 59 21.85 30.90 -10.83
CA GLN A 59 20.71 30.76 -9.91
C GLN A 59 19.76 29.61 -10.29
N LYS A 60 19.76 29.21 -11.57
CA LYS A 60 18.91 28.12 -12.09
C LYS A 60 19.53 26.74 -11.90
N LEU A 61 20.85 26.64 -11.86
CA LEU A 61 21.57 25.39 -11.62
C LEU A 61 21.53 24.96 -10.14
N GLU A 62 21.65 25.90 -9.20
CA GLU A 62 21.57 25.57 -7.75
C GLU A 62 20.13 25.30 -7.29
N THR A 63 19.12 25.89 -7.93
CA THR A 63 17.70 25.64 -7.60
C THR A 63 17.19 24.33 -8.22
N GLU A 64 17.62 24.00 -9.45
CA GLU A 64 17.29 22.72 -10.07
C GLU A 64 18.05 21.57 -9.41
N THR A 65 19.32 21.74 -8.99
CA THR A 65 20.00 20.71 -8.20
C THR A 65 19.32 20.45 -6.86
N ASN A 66 18.90 21.47 -6.10
CA ASN A 66 18.25 21.25 -4.81
C ASN A 66 16.79 20.75 -4.95
N ALA A 67 16.06 21.17 -5.98
CA ALA A 67 14.72 20.64 -6.27
C ALA A 67 14.78 19.20 -6.77
N VAL A 68 15.78 18.86 -7.60
CA VAL A 68 16.03 17.50 -8.08
C VAL A 68 16.56 16.63 -6.95
N PHE A 69 17.51 17.09 -6.12
CA PHE A 69 17.99 16.38 -4.92
C PHE A 69 16.87 16.16 -3.89
N ASN A 70 16.06 17.18 -3.63
CA ASN A 70 14.91 17.03 -2.73
C ASN A 70 13.87 16.08 -3.33
N GLN A 71 13.60 16.13 -4.64
CA GLN A 71 12.70 15.18 -5.30
C GLN A 71 13.23 13.75 -5.28
N ILE A 72 14.49 13.49 -5.63
CA ILE A 72 15.04 12.11 -5.56
C ILE A 72 15.09 11.59 -4.12
N ASN A 73 15.49 12.40 -3.13
CA ASN A 73 15.51 11.93 -1.73
C ASN A 73 14.10 11.77 -1.13
N THR A 74 13.18 12.70 -1.38
CA THR A 74 11.81 12.62 -0.83
C THR A 74 10.95 11.60 -1.57
N THR A 75 11.14 11.42 -2.88
CA THR A 75 10.40 10.42 -3.67
C THR A 75 10.91 9.02 -3.36
N ASP A 76 12.22 8.79 -3.27
CA ASP A 76 12.77 7.49 -2.88
C ASP A 76 12.42 7.13 -1.44
N ALA A 77 12.54 8.07 -0.50
CA ALA A 77 12.13 7.85 0.88
C ALA A 77 10.62 7.59 0.98
N SER A 78 9.78 8.35 0.29
CA SER A 78 8.32 8.14 0.30
C SER A 78 7.90 6.83 -0.36
N ILE A 79 8.59 6.40 -1.43
CA ILE A 79 8.34 5.11 -2.08
C ILE A 79 8.79 3.96 -1.20
N LEU A 80 9.95 4.07 -0.55
CA LEU A 80 10.44 3.07 0.40
C LEU A 80 9.50 2.94 1.62
N ILE A 81 9.09 4.07 2.20
CA ILE A 81 8.13 4.12 3.30
C ILE A 81 6.78 3.56 2.84
N GLY A 82 6.25 3.96 1.68
CA GLY A 82 4.95 3.51 1.19
C GLY A 82 4.89 2.02 0.90
N ARG A 83 6.00 1.44 0.39
CA ARG A 83 6.14 -0.01 0.18
C ARG A 83 6.27 -0.78 1.49
N LEU A 84 7.02 -0.24 2.46
CA LEU A 84 7.15 -0.85 3.78
C LEU A 84 5.82 -0.82 4.55
N ILE A 85 5.09 0.29 4.52
CA ILE A 85 3.78 0.43 5.14
C ILE A 85 2.77 -0.53 4.51
N ASN A 86 2.71 -0.64 3.17
CA ASN A 86 1.80 -1.59 2.51
C ASN A 86 2.11 -3.04 2.91
N GLY A 87 3.38 -3.42 2.94
CA GLY A 87 3.80 -4.76 3.36
C GLY A 87 3.46 -5.04 4.83
N ALA A 88 3.81 -4.12 5.73
CA ALA A 88 3.53 -4.24 7.15
C ALA A 88 2.03 -4.25 7.46
N MET A 89 1.24 -3.39 6.80
CA MET A 89 -0.21 -3.32 7.02
C MET A 89 -0.95 -4.55 6.50
N GLY A 90 -0.51 -5.16 5.40
CA GLY A 90 -1.08 -6.43 4.95
C GLY A 90 -0.92 -7.53 6.00
N ILE A 91 0.28 -7.65 6.58
CA ILE A 91 0.58 -8.67 7.59
C ILE A 91 -0.14 -8.36 8.92
N LEU A 92 -0.06 -7.12 9.40
CA LEU A 92 -0.69 -6.69 10.65
C LEU A 92 -2.22 -6.78 10.58
N GLY A 93 -2.82 -6.32 9.48
CA GLY A 93 -4.26 -6.39 9.26
C GLY A 93 -4.76 -7.83 9.19
N SER A 94 -4.04 -8.70 8.48
CA SER A 94 -4.35 -10.13 8.42
C SER A 94 -4.25 -10.78 9.81
N LEU A 95 -3.21 -10.47 10.58
CA LEU A 95 -3.01 -11.05 11.91
C LEU A 95 -4.09 -10.56 12.90
N ALA A 96 -4.44 -9.28 12.85
CA ALA A 96 -5.51 -8.70 13.63
C ALA A 96 -6.87 -9.36 13.33
N LEU A 97 -7.16 -9.62 12.05
CA LEU A 97 -8.38 -10.32 11.65
C LEU A 97 -8.43 -11.76 12.19
N VAL A 98 -7.32 -12.49 12.14
CA VAL A 98 -7.24 -13.86 12.69
C VAL A 98 -7.49 -13.86 14.20
N MET A 99 -6.90 -12.92 14.94
CA MET A 99 -7.13 -12.78 16.39
C MET A 99 -8.56 -12.38 16.72
N PHE A 100 -9.15 -11.49 15.92
CA PHE A 100 -10.55 -11.09 16.08
C PHE A 100 -11.50 -12.27 15.90
N VAL A 101 -11.29 -13.06 14.85
CA VAL A 101 -12.07 -14.29 14.58
C VAL A 101 -11.86 -15.32 15.70
N TYR A 102 -10.63 -15.52 16.18
CA TYR A 102 -10.35 -16.43 17.29
C TYR A 102 -11.08 -16.02 18.58
N GLY A 103 -11.06 -14.73 18.93
CA GLY A 103 -11.81 -14.19 20.07
C GLY A 103 -13.32 -14.38 19.92
N GLY A 104 -13.85 -14.18 18.70
CA GLY A 104 -15.26 -14.42 18.38
C GLY A 104 -15.66 -15.90 18.52
N PHE A 105 -14.84 -16.83 18.01
CA PHE A 105 -15.08 -18.26 18.19
C PHE A 105 -15.01 -18.69 19.65
N LEU A 106 -14.08 -18.13 20.43
CA LEU A 106 -13.99 -18.41 21.86
C LEU A 106 -15.25 -17.94 22.61
N TRP A 107 -15.84 -16.82 22.17
CA TRP A 107 -17.10 -16.32 22.75
C TRP A 107 -18.29 -17.20 22.37
N MET A 108 -18.39 -17.63 21.12
CA MET A 108 -19.46 -18.53 20.64
C MET A 108 -19.39 -19.92 21.26
N THR A 109 -18.18 -20.42 21.56
CA THR A 109 -17.97 -21.76 22.14
C THR A 109 -17.99 -21.77 23.67
N ALA A 110 -18.12 -20.61 24.34
CA ALA A 110 -18.10 -20.51 25.79
C ALA A 110 -19.29 -21.21 26.49
N ALA A 111 -20.38 -21.52 25.77
CA ALA A 111 -21.49 -22.40 26.19
C ALA A 111 -22.04 -22.24 27.63
N GLY A 112 -21.87 -21.06 28.25
CA GLY A 112 -22.33 -20.76 29.61
C GLY A 112 -21.25 -20.80 30.70
N GLU A 113 -20.00 -21.09 30.38
CA GLU A 113 -18.88 -20.96 31.33
C GLU A 113 -18.45 -19.49 31.42
N GLU A 114 -18.77 -18.82 32.53
CA GLU A 114 -18.51 -17.38 32.74
C GLU A 114 -17.05 -17.00 32.48
N ALA A 115 -16.11 -17.83 32.96
CA ALA A 115 -14.68 -17.62 32.79
C ALA A 115 -14.24 -17.58 31.32
N LYS A 116 -14.86 -18.37 30.44
CA LYS A 116 -14.57 -18.36 28.99
C LYS A 116 -15.22 -17.18 28.29
N SER A 117 -16.44 -16.83 28.69
CA SER A 117 -17.16 -15.67 28.16
C SER A 117 -16.43 -14.36 28.47
N GLU A 118 -15.95 -14.19 29.71
CA GLU A 118 -15.19 -13.00 30.13
C GLU A 118 -13.84 -12.90 29.41
N LYS A 119 -13.11 -14.01 29.32
CA LYS A 119 -11.86 -14.06 28.55
C LYS A 119 -12.08 -13.72 27.07
N ALA A 120 -13.12 -14.27 26.44
CA ALA A 120 -13.41 -13.99 25.05
C ALA A 120 -13.76 -12.52 24.80
N ARG A 121 -14.58 -11.91 25.67
CA ARG A 121 -14.88 -10.46 25.61
C ARG A 121 -13.62 -9.61 25.72
N THR A 122 -12.73 -9.97 26.64
CA THR A 122 -11.45 -9.27 26.80
C THR A 122 -10.62 -9.36 25.52
N VAL A 123 -10.47 -10.57 24.95
CA VAL A 123 -9.74 -10.77 23.68
C VAL A 123 -10.35 -9.96 22.53
N VAL A 124 -11.69 -9.96 22.39
CA VAL A 124 -12.38 -9.20 21.34
C VAL A 124 -12.21 -7.70 21.54
N LEU A 125 -12.25 -7.19 22.77
CA LEU A 125 -11.99 -5.78 23.08
C LEU A 125 -10.57 -5.37 22.66
N TRP A 126 -9.57 -6.16 23.03
CA TRP A 126 -8.18 -5.91 22.62
C TRP A 126 -7.98 -6.01 21.11
N ALA A 127 -8.59 -6.99 20.45
CA ALA A 127 -8.55 -7.11 18.99
C ALA A 127 -9.20 -5.90 18.29
N THR A 128 -10.35 -5.45 18.80
CA THR A 128 -11.08 -4.28 18.26
C THR A 128 -10.27 -2.99 18.44
N LEU A 129 -9.63 -2.81 19.60
CA LEU A 129 -8.73 -1.68 19.84
C LEU A 129 -7.54 -1.69 18.88
N GLY A 130 -6.94 -2.86 18.63
CA GLY A 130 -5.85 -2.98 17.65
C GLY A 130 -6.27 -2.57 16.25
N ILE A 131 -7.45 -3.02 15.80
CA ILE A 131 -8.03 -2.64 14.51
C ILE A 131 -8.32 -1.12 14.46
N ALA A 132 -8.88 -0.56 15.53
CA ALA A 132 -9.17 0.87 15.62
C ALA A 132 -7.89 1.73 15.51
N VAL A 133 -6.79 1.31 16.13
CA VAL A 133 -5.50 1.99 16.04
C VAL A 133 -4.93 1.94 14.61
N ILE A 134 -5.08 0.83 13.90
CA ILE A 134 -4.66 0.71 12.49
C ILE A 134 -5.43 1.73 11.63
N PHE A 135 -6.75 1.81 11.81
CA PHE A 135 -7.56 2.80 11.09
C PHE A 135 -7.19 4.24 11.46
N ALA A 136 -6.96 4.52 12.75
CA ALA A 136 -6.54 5.84 13.22
C ALA A 136 -5.18 6.25 12.63
N SER A 137 -4.22 5.32 12.58
CA SER A 137 -2.91 5.56 11.96
C SER A 137 -3.04 5.93 10.48
N TYR A 138 -3.87 5.19 9.72
CA TYR A 138 -4.10 5.50 8.31
C TYR A 138 -4.77 6.86 8.11
N ALA A 139 -5.75 7.21 8.95
CA ALA A 139 -6.41 8.50 8.91
C ALA A 139 -5.42 9.65 9.13
N ILE A 140 -4.51 9.53 10.11
CA ILE A 140 -3.49 10.55 10.38
C ILE A 140 -2.53 10.68 9.19
N LEU A 141 -2.04 9.58 8.63
CA LEU A 141 -1.14 9.62 7.47
C LEU A 141 -1.80 10.32 6.27
N LYS A 142 -3.08 10.02 5.99
CA LYS A 142 -3.84 10.68 4.92
C LYS A 142 -3.94 12.19 5.15
N LEU A 143 -4.30 12.60 6.38
CA LEU A 143 -4.41 14.01 6.74
C LEU A 143 -3.08 14.74 6.61
N VAL A 144 -1.97 14.11 6.98
CA VAL A 144 -0.62 14.66 6.82
C VAL A 144 -0.31 14.85 5.33
N PHE A 145 -0.49 13.83 4.49
CA PHE A 145 -0.20 13.97 3.06
C PHE A 145 -1.09 15.01 2.37
N GLU A 146 -2.37 15.07 2.73
CA GLU A 146 -3.34 16.04 2.20
C GLU A 146 -3.08 17.47 2.70
N ALA A 147 -2.41 17.65 3.84
CA ALA A 147 -2.06 18.96 4.37
C ALA A 147 -0.75 19.52 3.79
N PHE A 148 0.16 18.66 3.34
CA PHE A 148 1.48 19.06 2.81
C PHE A 148 1.57 19.09 1.28
N ILE A 149 0.62 18.48 0.58
CA ILE A 149 0.53 18.46 -0.89
C ILE A 149 -0.56 19.41 -1.38
#